data_AF-A0A9X3NC67-F1
#
_entry.id   AF-A0A9X3NC67-F1
#
_cell.length_a   1.000
_cell.length_b   1.000
_cell.length_c   1.000
_cell.angle_alpha   90.00
_cell.angle_beta   90.00
_cell.angle_gamma   90.00
#
_symmetry.space_group_name_H-M   'P 1'
#
loop_
_entity.id
_entity.type
_entity.pdbx_description
1 polymer ?
#
loop_
_entity_poly.entity_id
_entity_poly.type
_entity_poly.pdbx_seq_one_letter_code
_entity_poly.pdbx_strand_id
1 'polypeptide(L)'
;MTRIAGHRPPRKSARELARAVESGRSVGEALRHLDNYGSSPEAPVLADALARFLVARCESHHAGWRVVRQVVVDSAADATPWEKCARRAIPLVAADLLSLSGAEGRTPLHRAQHLAAQRRAEEIAPHVDQARVLKDLGLEPAADVDEDSWRAAIAGAVKARSREQVARALEDSLEVSRTAGDPDPE
;
A
#
# COMPACT_ATOMS: atom_id res chain seq x y z
N MET A 1 15.83 33.20 -20.81
CA MET A 1 15.78 32.13 -21.84
C MET A 1 15.63 30.79 -21.14
N THR A 2 14.40 30.31 -20.98
CA THR A 2 14.08 29.08 -20.26
C THR A 2 14.22 27.89 -21.20
N ARG A 3 15.16 26.98 -20.94
CA ARG A 3 15.30 25.72 -21.70
C ARG A 3 14.11 24.81 -21.35
N ILE A 4 13.19 24.65 -22.29
CA ILE A 4 12.19 23.58 -22.24
C ILE A 4 12.94 22.27 -22.47
N ALA A 5 13.07 21.44 -21.44
CA ALA A 5 13.69 20.13 -21.55
C ALA A 5 12.85 19.26 -22.53
N GLY A 6 13.41 19.02 -23.72
CA GLY A 6 12.77 18.25 -24.77
C GLY A 6 12.50 16.81 -24.32
N HIS A 7 11.27 16.53 -23.90
CA HIS A 7 10.81 15.17 -23.66
C HIS A 7 10.61 14.49 -25.02
N ARG A 8 11.50 13.54 -25.33
CA ARG A 8 11.36 12.70 -26.53
C ARG A 8 10.04 11.93 -26.43
N PRO A 9 9.17 11.93 -27.46
CA PRO A 9 7.86 11.32 -27.37
C PRO A 9 7.96 9.83 -26.96
N PRO A 10 7.01 9.33 -26.14
CA PRO A 10 7.04 7.97 -25.67
C PRO A 10 6.87 6.99 -26.84
N ARG A 11 7.58 5.86 -26.79
CA ARG A 11 7.51 4.80 -27.82
C ARG A 11 6.16 4.07 -27.84
N LYS A 12 5.46 4.05 -26.71
CA LYS A 12 4.13 3.47 -26.52
C LYS A 12 3.27 4.47 -25.77
N SER A 13 2.01 4.55 -26.16
CA SER A 13 0.99 5.33 -25.45
C SER A 13 0.68 4.75 -24.07
N ALA A 14 0.10 5.57 -23.19
CA ALA A 14 -0.36 5.14 -21.87
C ALA A 14 -1.38 4.00 -21.97
N ARG A 15 -2.29 4.05 -22.96
CA ARG A 15 -3.28 2.99 -23.19
C ARG A 15 -2.67 1.66 -23.64
N GLU A 16 -1.65 1.69 -24.49
CA GLU A 16 -0.95 0.46 -24.90
C GLU A 16 -0.20 -0.17 -23.73
N LEU A 17 0.43 0.65 -22.89
CA LEU A 17 1.09 0.19 -21.67
C LEU A 17 0.08 -0.35 -20.65
N ALA A 18 -1.08 0.28 -20.49
CA ALA A 18 -2.14 -0.20 -19.62
C ALA A 18 -2.59 -1.63 -20.00
N ARG A 19 -2.90 -1.86 -21.29
CA ARG A 19 -3.25 -3.19 -21.81
C ARG A 19 -2.13 -4.22 -21.61
N ALA A 20 -0.88 -3.81 -21.79
CA ALA A 20 0.27 -4.69 -21.56
C ALA A 20 0.39 -5.09 -20.07
N VAL A 21 0.17 -4.14 -19.16
CA VAL A 21 0.20 -4.35 -17.71
C VAL A 21 -0.93 -5.26 -17.24
N GLU A 22 -2.14 -5.13 -17.80
CA GLU A 22 -3.26 -6.06 -17.54
C GLU A 22 -2.88 -7.51 -17.87
N SER A 23 -2.03 -7.71 -18.88
CA SER A 23 -1.47 -9.02 -19.24
C SER A 23 -0.19 -9.38 -18.47
N GLY A 24 0.19 -8.61 -17.45
CA GLY A 24 1.38 -8.80 -16.63
C GLY A 24 2.72 -8.46 -17.30
N ARG A 25 2.71 -7.73 -18.41
CA ARG A 25 3.91 -7.32 -19.17
C ARG A 25 4.20 -5.83 -19.02
N SER A 26 5.41 -5.41 -19.38
CA SER A 26 5.81 -3.99 -19.45
C SER A 26 5.62 -3.16 -18.16
N VAL A 27 5.52 -3.79 -16.98
CA VAL A 27 5.27 -3.07 -15.70
C VAL A 27 6.33 -2.02 -15.40
N GLY A 28 7.61 -2.33 -15.56
CA GLY A 28 8.70 -1.35 -15.36
C GLY A 28 8.74 -0.25 -16.43
N GLU A 29 8.26 -0.53 -17.64
CA GLU A 29 8.11 0.47 -18.70
C GLU A 29 6.93 1.41 -18.40
N ALA A 30 5.83 0.86 -17.88
CA ALA A 30 4.65 1.59 -17.43
C ALA A 30 4.95 2.53 -16.25
N LEU A 31 5.68 2.06 -15.23
CA LEU A 31 6.12 2.91 -14.12
C LEU A 31 7.00 4.06 -14.61
N ARG A 32 7.95 3.77 -15.50
CA ARG A 32 8.80 4.81 -16.12
C ARG A 32 7.99 5.78 -16.97
N HIS A 33 6.92 5.31 -17.63
CA HIS A 33 6.03 6.18 -18.38
C HIS A 33 5.29 7.14 -17.44
N LEU A 34 4.77 6.65 -16.31
CA LEU A 34 4.19 7.52 -15.29
C LEU A 34 5.22 8.52 -14.77
N ASP A 35 6.44 8.10 -14.38
CA ASP A 35 7.48 9.02 -13.86
C ASP A 35 7.80 10.17 -14.84
N ASN A 36 7.72 9.95 -16.16
CA ASN A 36 8.03 10.98 -17.16
C ASN A 36 6.80 11.77 -17.65
N TYR A 37 5.60 11.19 -17.55
CA TYR A 37 4.37 11.69 -18.18
C TYR A 37 3.16 11.65 -17.24
N GLY A 38 3.38 11.66 -15.92
CA GLY A 38 2.35 11.53 -14.89
C GLY A 38 1.34 12.67 -14.87
N SER A 39 1.69 13.83 -15.43
CA SER A 39 0.80 14.98 -15.62
C SER A 39 -0.02 14.91 -16.92
N SER A 40 0.18 13.90 -17.77
CA SER A 40 -0.58 13.73 -19.00
C SER A 40 -2.03 13.32 -18.70
N PRO A 41 -3.00 13.71 -19.55
CA PRO A 41 -4.42 13.37 -19.34
C PRO A 41 -4.71 11.86 -19.40
N GLU A 42 -3.80 11.06 -19.95
CA GLU A 42 -3.94 9.60 -20.02
C GLU A 42 -3.23 8.87 -18.87
N ALA A 43 -2.44 9.56 -18.04
CA ALA A 43 -1.77 8.97 -16.88
C ALA A 43 -2.74 8.24 -15.92
N PRO A 44 -3.96 8.74 -15.64
CA PRO A 44 -4.91 8.03 -14.78
C PRO A 44 -5.27 6.63 -15.28
N VAL A 45 -5.36 6.43 -16.61
CA VAL A 45 -5.67 5.11 -17.20
C VAL A 45 -4.53 4.11 -16.94
N LEU A 46 -3.29 4.57 -17.08
CA LEU A 46 -2.12 3.74 -16.84
C LEU A 46 -1.94 3.44 -15.34
N ALA A 47 -2.20 4.44 -14.48
CA ALA A 47 -2.16 4.29 -13.03
C ALA A 47 -3.19 3.28 -12.51
N ASP A 48 -4.43 3.30 -13.02
CA ASP A 48 -5.46 2.31 -12.66
C ASP A 48 -5.05 0.88 -13.05
N ALA A 49 -4.56 0.68 -14.27
CA ALA A 49 -4.09 -0.62 -14.73
C ALA A 49 -2.92 -1.15 -13.88
N LEU A 50 -1.95 -0.28 -13.54
CA LEU A 50 -0.86 -0.60 -12.62
C LEU A 50 -1.35 -0.94 -11.22
N ALA A 51 -2.29 -0.16 -10.68
CA ALA A 51 -2.86 -0.40 -9.36
C ALA A 51 -3.56 -1.76 -9.28
N ARG A 52 -4.41 -2.11 -10.26
CA ARG A 52 -5.05 -3.43 -10.36
C ARG A 52 -4.01 -4.55 -10.37
N PHE A 53 -2.99 -4.41 -11.22
CA PHE A 53 -1.92 -5.40 -11.33
C PHE A 53 -1.16 -5.56 -10.00
N LEU A 54 -0.75 -4.47 -9.37
CA LEU A 54 0.03 -4.48 -8.13
C LEU A 54 -0.76 -5.06 -6.97
N VAL A 55 -2.02 -4.63 -6.79
CA VAL A 55 -2.93 -5.13 -5.75
C VAL A 55 -3.16 -6.63 -5.88
N ALA A 56 -3.40 -7.13 -7.10
CA ALA A 56 -3.56 -8.56 -7.34
C ALA A 56 -2.27 -9.34 -7.07
N ARG A 57 -1.12 -8.73 -7.34
CA ARG A 57 0.20 -9.38 -7.18
C ARG A 57 0.69 -9.44 -5.74
N CYS A 58 0.12 -8.62 -4.82
CA CYS A 58 0.45 -8.66 -3.39
C CYS A 58 0.36 -10.09 -2.83
N GLU A 59 -0.67 -10.85 -3.18
CA GLU A 59 -0.93 -12.20 -2.65
C GLU A 59 0.21 -13.19 -2.93
N SER A 60 0.87 -13.05 -4.08
CA SER A 60 1.88 -14.02 -4.52
C SER A 60 3.32 -13.52 -4.35
N HIS A 61 3.55 -12.20 -4.37
CA HIS A 61 4.92 -11.66 -4.49
C HIS A 61 5.32 -10.63 -3.43
N HIS A 62 4.45 -10.26 -2.49
CA HIS A 62 4.84 -9.34 -1.41
C HIS A 62 4.98 -10.10 -0.08
N ALA A 63 6.22 -10.40 0.32
CA ALA A 63 6.50 -11.23 1.50
C ALA A 63 5.87 -10.70 2.78
N GLY A 64 6.00 -9.40 3.08
CA GLY A 64 5.41 -8.83 4.29
C GLY A 64 3.88 -8.76 4.26
N TRP A 65 3.28 -8.68 3.08
CA TRP A 65 1.81 -8.77 2.95
C TRP A 65 1.35 -10.17 3.35
N ARG A 66 2.03 -11.21 2.84
CA ARG A 66 1.70 -12.60 3.17
C ARG A 66 1.81 -12.87 4.67
N VAL A 67 2.79 -12.29 5.35
CA VAL A 67 2.93 -12.41 6.81
C VAL A 67 1.76 -11.72 7.54
N VAL A 68 1.46 -10.45 7.21
CA VAL A 68 0.34 -9.72 7.83
C VAL A 68 -0.99 -10.44 7.57
N ARG A 69 -1.21 -10.89 6.32
CA ARG A 69 -2.40 -11.67 5.96
C ARG A 69 -2.51 -12.94 6.79
N GLN A 70 -1.41 -13.67 6.99
CA GLN A 70 -1.44 -14.90 7.79
C GLN A 70 -1.82 -14.61 9.24
N VAL A 71 -1.24 -13.57 9.85
CA VAL A 71 -1.62 -13.13 11.20
C VAL A 71 -3.10 -12.81 11.29
N VAL A 72 -3.63 -12.04 10.33
CA VAL A 72 -5.06 -11.70 10.29
C VAL A 72 -5.93 -12.95 10.12
N VAL A 73 -5.55 -13.90 9.25
CA VAL A 73 -6.31 -15.15 9.06
C VAL A 73 -6.28 -16.04 10.31
N ASP A 74 -5.14 -16.14 10.98
CA ASP A 74 -5.02 -16.93 12.21
C ASP A 74 -5.89 -16.35 13.34
N SER A 75 -6.05 -15.02 13.35
CA SER A 75 -6.73 -14.28 14.41
C SER A 75 -8.18 -13.90 14.08
N ALA A 76 -8.59 -13.82 12.82
CA ALA A 76 -9.96 -13.46 12.42
C ALA A 76 -10.64 -14.66 11.78
N ALA A 77 -11.70 -15.16 12.41
CA ALA A 77 -12.48 -16.29 11.90
C ALA A 77 -13.25 -15.89 10.62
N ASP A 78 -12.63 -16.15 9.46
CA ASP A 78 -13.17 -16.29 8.09
C ASP A 78 -14.10 -15.22 7.48
N ALA A 79 -14.56 -14.20 8.21
CA ALA A 79 -15.53 -13.21 7.70
C ALA A 79 -14.89 -12.01 6.97
N THR A 80 -13.56 -11.94 6.88
CA THR A 80 -12.87 -10.77 6.34
C THR A 80 -13.14 -10.62 4.82
N PRO A 81 -13.66 -9.47 4.34
CA PRO A 81 -14.09 -9.30 2.95
C PRO A 81 -12.92 -9.00 2.00
N TRP A 82 -11.96 -9.92 1.90
CA TRP A 82 -10.66 -9.77 1.21
C TRP A 82 -10.76 -9.16 -0.20
N GLU A 83 -11.63 -9.71 -1.05
CA GLU A 83 -11.78 -9.21 -2.43
C GLU A 83 -12.35 -7.80 -2.49
N LYS A 84 -13.28 -7.48 -1.58
CA LYS A 84 -13.89 -6.15 -1.51
C LYS A 84 -12.84 -5.12 -1.09
N CYS A 85 -12.04 -5.42 -0.07
CA CYS A 85 -10.93 -4.58 0.39
C CYS A 85 -9.87 -4.40 -0.71
N ALA A 86 -9.52 -5.47 -1.43
CA ALA A 86 -8.62 -5.37 -2.57
C ALA A 86 -9.17 -4.45 -3.66
N ARG A 87 -10.47 -4.54 -4.00
CA ARG A 87 -11.11 -3.62 -4.95
C ARG A 87 -11.09 -2.17 -4.49
N ARG A 88 -11.30 -1.92 -3.20
CA ARG A 88 -11.27 -0.57 -2.61
C ARG A 88 -9.86 0.02 -2.55
N ALA A 89 -8.82 -0.81 -2.42
CA ALA A 89 -7.43 -0.36 -2.43
C ALA A 89 -6.97 0.15 -3.81
N ILE A 90 -7.56 -0.33 -4.92
CA ILE A 90 -7.15 0.04 -6.29
C ILE A 90 -7.14 1.56 -6.52
N PRO A 91 -8.23 2.31 -6.31
CA PRO A 91 -8.22 3.76 -6.53
C PRO A 91 -7.22 4.50 -5.64
N LEU A 92 -6.98 4.04 -4.41
CA LEU A 92 -5.98 4.62 -3.51
C LEU A 92 -4.57 4.43 -4.06
N VAL A 93 -4.23 3.21 -4.48
CA VAL A 93 -2.93 2.90 -5.10
C VAL A 93 -2.73 3.69 -6.39
N ALA A 94 -3.77 3.84 -7.22
CA ALA A 94 -3.67 4.64 -8.44
C ALA A 94 -3.35 6.12 -8.12
N ALA A 95 -4.03 6.71 -7.12
CA ALA A 95 -3.78 8.08 -6.68
C ALA A 95 -2.35 8.26 -6.10
N ASP A 96 -1.88 7.28 -5.33
CA ASP A 96 -0.51 7.30 -4.80
C ASP A 96 0.54 7.18 -5.92
N LEU A 97 0.32 6.33 -6.92
CA LEU A 97 1.23 6.21 -8.07
C LEU A 97 1.33 7.52 -8.86
N LEU A 98 0.22 8.23 -9.04
CA LEU A 98 0.22 9.56 -9.66
C LEU A 98 0.97 10.57 -8.80
N SER A 99 0.72 10.57 -7.49
CA SER A 99 1.44 11.43 -6.54
C SER A 99 2.96 11.17 -6.56
N LEU A 100 3.36 9.90 -6.57
CA LEU A 100 4.77 9.49 -6.66
C LEU A 100 5.40 9.91 -7.99
N SER A 101 4.66 9.82 -9.09
CA SER A 101 5.17 10.24 -10.40
C SER A 101 5.39 11.75 -10.50
N GLY A 102 4.71 12.55 -9.66
CA GLY A 102 4.94 13.99 -9.53
C GLY A 102 6.11 14.35 -8.62
N ALA A 103 6.64 13.40 -7.83
CA ALA A 103 7.81 13.60 -6.98
C ALA A 103 9.11 13.41 -7.78
N GLU A 104 10.21 14.06 -7.34
CA GLU A 104 11.49 13.90 -8.03
C GLU A 104 12.01 12.46 -7.97
N GLY A 105 12.30 11.89 -9.13
CA GLY A 105 12.98 10.62 -9.27
C GLY A 105 12.14 9.53 -9.94
N ARG A 106 12.72 8.32 -10.02
CA ARG A 106 12.03 7.14 -10.57
C ARG A 106 11.32 6.39 -9.47
N THR A 107 10.14 5.87 -9.74
CA THR A 107 9.41 4.98 -8.83
C THR A 107 9.88 3.53 -9.02
N PRO A 108 10.65 2.95 -8.08
CA PRO A 108 11.08 1.56 -8.21
C PRO A 108 9.89 0.61 -8.04
N LEU A 109 9.89 -0.52 -8.77
CA LEU A 109 8.80 -1.51 -8.70
C LEU A 109 8.56 -2.01 -7.27
N HIS A 110 9.62 -2.27 -6.49
CA HIS A 110 9.47 -2.74 -5.12
C HIS A 110 8.75 -1.72 -4.22
N ARG A 111 8.96 -0.42 -4.47
CA ARG A 111 8.27 0.66 -3.74
C ARG A 111 6.79 0.69 -4.10
N ALA A 112 6.46 0.57 -5.38
CA ALA A 112 5.07 0.49 -5.85
C ALA A 112 4.35 -0.77 -5.32
N GLN A 113 5.04 -1.91 -5.25
CA GLN A 113 4.51 -3.14 -4.65
C GLN A 113 4.27 -2.98 -3.14
N HIS A 114 5.21 -2.35 -2.44
CA HIS A 114 5.08 -2.11 -1.01
C HIS A 114 3.90 -1.20 -0.69
N LEU A 115 3.76 -0.11 -1.44
CA LEU A 115 2.62 0.81 -1.36
C LEU A 115 1.28 0.09 -1.58
N ALA A 116 1.18 -0.75 -2.61
CA ALA A 116 -0.02 -1.54 -2.85
C ALA A 116 -0.34 -2.49 -1.69
N ALA A 117 0.68 -3.08 -1.08
CA ALA A 117 0.50 -3.92 0.10
C ALA A 117 0.07 -3.13 1.34
N GLN A 118 0.58 -1.91 1.54
CA GLN A 118 0.14 -1.01 2.61
C GLN A 118 -1.35 -0.66 2.45
N ARG A 119 -1.78 -0.18 1.27
CA ARG A 119 -3.20 0.15 1.03
C ARG A 119 -4.14 -1.04 1.19
N ARG A 120 -3.69 -2.26 0.85
CA ARG A 120 -4.48 -3.46 1.15
C ARG A 120 -4.60 -3.75 2.64
N ALA A 121 -3.54 -3.51 3.42
CA ALA A 121 -3.60 -3.66 4.88
C ALA A 121 -4.47 -2.58 5.51
N GLU A 122 -4.43 -1.35 5.03
CA GLU A 122 -5.33 -0.28 5.48
C GLU A 122 -6.80 -0.64 5.24
N GLU A 123 -7.14 -1.11 4.03
CA GLU A 123 -8.51 -1.49 3.70
C GLU A 123 -9.00 -2.73 4.45
N ILE A 124 -8.10 -3.59 4.94
CA ILE A 124 -8.49 -4.73 5.76
C ILE A 124 -8.70 -4.34 7.22
N ALA A 125 -7.99 -3.33 7.72
CA ALA A 125 -7.94 -2.99 9.14
C ALA A 125 -9.32 -2.86 9.83
N PRO A 126 -10.32 -2.19 9.24
CA PRO A 126 -11.65 -2.02 9.86
C PRO A 126 -12.44 -3.34 10.01
N HIS A 127 -11.99 -4.40 9.35
CA HIS A 127 -12.63 -5.72 9.37
C HIS A 127 -11.89 -6.73 10.24
N VAL A 128 -10.83 -6.31 10.92
CA VAL A 128 -10.00 -7.15 11.77
C VAL A 128 -10.37 -6.92 13.23
N ASP A 129 -10.63 -8.00 13.97
CA ASP A 129 -10.74 -7.95 15.42
C ASP A 129 -9.36 -7.64 16.01
N GLN A 130 -9.12 -6.36 16.29
CA GLN A 130 -7.87 -5.86 16.81
C GLN A 130 -7.49 -6.54 18.13
N ALA A 131 -8.43 -6.65 19.07
CA ALA A 131 -8.15 -7.20 20.39
C ALA A 131 -7.68 -8.65 20.28
N ARG A 132 -8.28 -9.42 19.36
CA ARG A 132 -7.87 -10.79 19.10
C ARG A 132 -6.50 -10.89 18.42
N VAL A 133 -6.21 -10.05 17.43
CA VAL A 133 -4.87 -10.01 16.81
C VAL A 133 -3.79 -9.70 17.84
N LEU A 134 -3.99 -8.68 18.67
CA LEU A 134 -3.03 -8.31 19.71
C LEU A 134 -2.82 -9.46 20.71
N LYS A 135 -3.91 -10.05 21.20
CA LYS A 135 -3.86 -11.21 22.11
C LYS A 135 -3.10 -12.40 21.51
N ASP A 136 -3.38 -12.76 20.26
CA ASP A 136 -2.72 -13.90 19.61
C ASP A 136 -1.22 -13.63 19.31
N LEU A 137 -0.83 -12.36 19.24
CA LEU A 137 0.57 -11.94 19.13
C LEU A 137 1.26 -11.82 20.50
N GLY A 138 0.54 -12.05 21.61
CA GLY A 138 1.05 -11.89 22.96
C GLY A 138 1.22 -10.42 23.37
N LEU A 139 0.51 -9.51 22.72
CA LEU A 139 0.52 -8.08 23.01
C LEU A 139 -0.69 -7.72 23.88
N GLU A 140 -0.48 -6.85 24.86
CA GLU A 140 -1.56 -6.32 25.67
C GLU A 140 -2.35 -5.26 24.86
N PRO A 141 -3.68 -5.39 24.74
CA PRO A 141 -4.51 -4.38 24.08
C PRO A 141 -4.40 -3.06 24.83
N ALA A 142 -3.89 -2.02 24.17
CA ALA A 142 -4.03 -0.67 24.70
C ALA A 142 -5.51 -0.26 24.66
N ALA A 143 -6.02 0.29 25.76
CA ALA A 143 -7.44 0.55 25.96
C ALA A 143 -8.03 1.58 24.96
N ASP A 144 -7.20 2.41 24.33
CA ASP A 144 -7.63 3.60 23.58
C ASP A 144 -7.06 3.68 22.15
N VAL A 145 -6.82 2.56 21.48
CA VAL A 145 -6.39 2.60 20.08
C VAL A 145 -7.58 2.91 19.19
N ASP A 146 -7.56 4.10 18.57
CA ASP A 146 -8.54 4.48 17.57
C ASP A 146 -8.34 3.74 16.22
N GLU A 147 -9.36 3.80 15.36
CA GLU A 147 -9.37 3.10 14.07
C GLU A 147 -8.24 3.56 13.13
N ASP A 148 -7.90 4.86 13.13
CA ASP A 148 -6.87 5.40 12.25
C ASP A 148 -5.47 4.98 12.70
N SER A 149 -5.21 4.98 14.01
CA SER A 149 -4.00 4.44 14.63
C SER A 149 -3.84 2.94 14.32
N TRP A 150 -4.92 2.17 14.44
CA TRP A 150 -4.92 0.75 14.06
C TRP A 150 -4.63 0.54 12.57
N ARG A 151 -5.29 1.33 11.71
CA ARG A 151 -5.09 1.28 10.26
C ARG A 151 -3.66 1.61 9.87
N ALA A 152 -3.06 2.63 10.48
CA ALA A 152 -1.66 2.99 10.27
C ALA A 152 -0.70 1.89 10.77
N ALA A 153 -0.96 1.31 11.94
CA ALA A 153 -0.12 0.27 12.52
C ALA A 153 -0.09 -1.00 11.64
N ILE A 154 -1.25 -1.51 11.20
CA ILE A 154 -1.30 -2.70 10.36
C ILE A 154 -0.70 -2.46 8.96
N ALA A 155 -0.84 -1.24 8.42
CA ALA A 155 -0.18 -0.83 7.18
C ALA A 155 1.34 -0.77 7.34
N GLY A 156 1.83 -0.19 8.44
CA GLY A 156 3.24 -0.14 8.78
C GLY A 156 3.88 -1.52 8.97
N ALA A 157 3.12 -2.48 9.50
CA ALA A 157 3.57 -3.86 9.70
C ALA A 157 3.88 -4.62 8.40
N VAL A 158 3.45 -4.12 7.23
CA VAL A 158 3.75 -4.72 5.91
C VAL A 158 5.26 -4.77 5.60
N LYS A 159 6.10 -4.02 6.34
CA LYS A 159 7.56 -4.13 6.26
C LYS A 159 8.11 -5.41 6.91
N ALA A 160 7.35 -6.05 7.81
CA ALA A 160 7.75 -7.24 8.54
C ALA A 160 8.00 -8.44 7.61
N ARG A 161 8.80 -9.39 8.09
CA ARG A 161 9.14 -10.65 7.41
C ARG A 161 8.85 -11.88 8.26
N SER A 162 8.38 -11.70 9.50
CA SER A 162 7.93 -12.77 10.39
C SER A 162 6.82 -12.29 11.30
N ARG A 163 6.14 -13.22 11.98
CA ARG A 163 5.08 -12.93 12.95
C ARG A 163 5.59 -12.07 14.11
N GLU A 164 6.79 -12.36 14.60
CA GLU A 164 7.45 -11.61 15.69
C GLU A 164 7.83 -10.19 15.27
N GLN A 165 8.10 -9.98 13.97
CA GLN A 165 8.33 -8.64 13.44
C GLN A 165 7.03 -7.87 13.24
N VAL A 166 5.91 -8.55 12.97
CA VAL A 166 4.58 -7.92 12.98
C VAL A 166 4.22 -7.47 14.40
N ALA A 167 4.40 -8.35 15.39
CA ALA A 167 4.14 -8.01 16.80
C ALA A 167 4.92 -6.75 17.22
N ARG A 168 6.25 -6.74 17.02
CA ARG A 168 7.08 -5.56 17.31
C ARG A 168 6.66 -4.30 16.55
N ALA A 169 6.32 -4.43 15.26
CA ALA A 169 5.89 -3.27 14.48
C ALA A 169 4.56 -2.69 14.97
N LEU A 170 3.64 -3.54 15.44
CA LEU A 170 2.37 -3.09 16.04
C LEU A 170 2.60 -2.46 17.41
N GLU A 171 3.41 -3.09 18.26
CA GLU A 171 3.80 -2.56 19.57
C GLU A 171 4.44 -1.16 19.44
N ASP A 172 5.50 -1.03 18.64
CA ASP A 172 6.19 0.24 18.37
C ASP A 172 5.21 1.32 17.89
N SER A 173 4.33 0.98 16.94
CA SER A 173 3.41 1.94 16.34
C SER A 173 2.33 2.41 17.32
N LEU A 174 1.82 1.52 18.17
CA LEU A 174 0.73 1.81 19.10
C LEU A 174 1.23 2.41 20.43
N GLU A 175 2.51 2.26 20.77
CA GLU A 175 3.18 3.01 21.83
C GLU A 175 3.47 4.45 21.42
N VAL A 176 3.94 4.67 20.19
CA VAL A 176 4.22 6.02 19.67
C VAL A 176 2.93 6.86 19.56
N SER A 177 1.79 6.25 19.20
CA SER A 177 0.50 6.97 19.21
C SER A 177 0.08 7.42 20.61
N ARG A 178 0.49 6.72 21.69
CA ARG A 178 0.17 7.10 23.08
C ARG A 178 0.97 8.32 23.55
N THR A 179 2.21 8.48 23.12
CA THR A 179 3.06 9.60 23.55
C THR A 179 2.83 10.89 22.76
N ALA A 180 2.23 10.79 21.57
CA ALA A 180 1.87 11.94 20.73
C ALA A 180 0.53 12.60 21.08
N GLY A 181 -0.31 11.95 21.90
CA GLY A 181 -1.67 12.36 22.23
C GLY A 181 -1.84 13.16 23.53
N ASP A 182 -0.76 13.50 24.23
CA ASP A 182 -0.81 14.21 25.51
C ASP A 182 -0.49 15.71 25.29
N PRO A 183 -1.49 16.61 25.15
CA PRO A 183 -1.24 18.04 25.27
C PRO A 183 -0.95 18.37 26.73
N ASP A 184 0.26 18.88 26.97
CA ASP A 184 0.76 19.40 28.24
C ASP A 184 -0.33 20.23 28.96
N PRO A 185 -0.73 19.90 30.20
CA PRO A 185 -1.58 20.78 30.98
C PRO A 185 -0.75 21.98 31.47
N GLU A 186 -1.12 23.18 30.99
CA GLU A 186 -0.63 24.47 31.52
C GLU A 186 -0.86 24.61 33.04
#